data_AF-A0AAU2THY6-F1
#
_entry.id   AF-A0AAU2THY6-F1
#
_cell.length_a   1.000
_cell.length_b   1.000
_cell.length_c   1.000
_cell.angle_alpha   90.00
_cell.angle_beta   90.00
_cell.angle_gamma   90.00
#
_symmetry.space_group_name_H-M   'P 1'
#
loop_
_entity.id
_entity.type
_entity.pdbx_description
1 polymer ?
#
loop_
_entity_poly.entity_id
_entity_poly.type
_entity_poly.pdbx_seq_one_letter_code
_entity_poly.pdbx_strand_id
1 'polypeptide(L)'
;MDDTGIAVALEGFLDDETVPGGSQETSARFRLIVSPTDERADEMVLPCTATTPALAAAVLHDLVPGDQLRITGHLRLPRTPDEPMWMDVTTLEVLWTAPLPLPADDTDGLDAETIADLTDLFGDLDLIDLTRAVLDATRPEDRVTVTRALDDVLGDIPVPGVEDLDP
;
A
#
# COMPACT_ATOMS: atom_id res chain seq x y z
N MET A 1 -40.64 -9.29 -7.17
CA MET A 1 -39.95 -9.71 -5.93
C MET A 1 -38.49 -9.53 -6.26
N ASP A 2 -38.07 -8.29 -6.26
CA ASP A 2 -36.83 -7.85 -6.89
C ASP A 2 -35.84 -7.64 -5.77
N ASP A 3 -35.30 -8.77 -5.36
CA ASP A 3 -34.21 -8.88 -4.41
C ASP A 3 -32.89 -8.72 -5.17
N THR A 4 -32.80 -7.66 -5.99
CA THR A 4 -31.69 -7.42 -6.91
C THR A 4 -30.73 -6.46 -6.22
N GLY A 5 -29.61 -6.97 -5.72
CA GLY A 5 -28.55 -6.11 -5.15
C GLY A 5 -28.08 -5.07 -6.17
N ILE A 6 -27.48 -3.99 -5.70
CA ILE A 6 -27.00 -2.91 -6.57
C ILE A 6 -25.71 -3.39 -7.22
N ALA A 7 -25.67 -3.41 -8.56
CA ALA A 7 -24.43 -3.71 -9.28
C ALA A 7 -23.44 -2.56 -9.05
N VAL A 8 -22.32 -2.84 -8.38
CA VAL A 8 -21.28 -1.85 -8.05
C VAL A 8 -19.89 -2.42 -8.31
N ALA A 9 -18.94 -1.52 -8.51
CA ALA A 9 -17.52 -1.83 -8.47
C ALA A 9 -16.90 -1.08 -7.28
N LEU A 10 -16.12 -1.79 -6.47
CA LEU A 10 -15.42 -1.25 -5.31
C LEU A 10 -13.95 -1.60 -5.39
N GLU A 11 -13.11 -0.68 -4.94
CA GLU A 11 -11.67 -0.85 -4.81
C GLU A 11 -11.31 -0.82 -3.33
N GLY A 12 -10.38 -1.68 -2.94
CA GLY A 12 -9.97 -1.79 -1.55
C GLY A 12 -8.89 -2.84 -1.34
N PHE A 13 -8.54 -3.10 -0.10
CA PHE A 13 -7.50 -4.04 0.27
C PHE A 13 -8.08 -5.32 0.86
N LEU A 14 -7.51 -6.47 0.50
CA LEU A 14 -7.88 -7.75 1.10
C LEU A 14 -7.48 -7.76 2.58
N ASP A 15 -8.44 -8.06 3.44
CA ASP A 15 -8.21 -8.26 4.88
C ASP A 15 -7.59 -9.64 5.15
N ASP A 16 -7.07 -9.84 6.37
CA ASP A 16 -6.36 -11.07 6.76
C ASP A 16 -7.29 -12.30 6.83
N GLU A 17 -8.60 -12.09 7.03
CA GLU A 17 -9.57 -13.17 7.14
C GLU A 17 -10.13 -13.58 5.77
N THR A 18 -9.68 -14.75 5.30
CA THR A 18 -10.32 -15.49 4.20
C THR A 18 -10.70 -16.89 4.66
N VAL A 19 -11.95 -17.26 4.46
CA VAL A 19 -12.49 -18.57 4.86
C VAL A 19 -13.23 -19.25 3.71
N PRO A 20 -13.14 -20.58 3.58
CA PRO A 20 -14.02 -21.31 2.69
C PRO A 20 -15.49 -21.02 3.02
N GLY A 21 -16.32 -20.96 1.99
CA GLY A 21 -17.77 -21.00 2.13
C GLY A 21 -18.22 -22.31 2.80
N GLY A 22 -19.47 -22.37 3.25
CA GLY A 22 -20.02 -23.55 3.93
C GLY A 22 -20.07 -24.83 3.06
N SER A 23 -21.03 -25.72 3.32
CA SER A 23 -21.10 -27.14 2.89
C SER A 23 -20.90 -27.50 1.40
N GLN A 24 -20.71 -26.53 0.50
CA GLN A 24 -20.24 -26.73 -0.86
C GLN A 24 -18.96 -25.91 -1.01
N GLU A 25 -17.80 -26.56 -1.17
CA GLU A 25 -16.43 -26.00 -1.32
C GLU A 25 -16.25 -25.10 -2.57
N THR A 26 -17.32 -24.46 -3.02
CA THR A 26 -17.49 -23.76 -4.30
C THR A 26 -17.62 -22.24 -4.09
N SER A 27 -17.73 -21.78 -2.84
CA SER A 27 -17.69 -20.36 -2.50
C SER A 27 -16.59 -20.08 -1.47
N ALA A 28 -16.14 -18.85 -1.39
CA ALA A 28 -15.22 -18.35 -0.37
C ALA A 28 -15.79 -17.05 0.21
N ARG A 29 -15.55 -16.79 1.48
CA ARG A 29 -15.84 -15.52 2.14
C ARG A 29 -14.54 -14.85 2.49
N PHE A 30 -14.50 -13.55 2.26
CA PHE A 30 -13.36 -12.71 2.58
C PHE A 30 -13.88 -11.32 2.95
N ARG A 31 -13.01 -10.45 3.43
CA ARG A 31 -13.36 -9.07 3.74
C ARG A 31 -12.50 -8.13 2.92
N LEU A 32 -13.11 -7.04 2.46
CA LEU A 32 -12.44 -5.97 1.74
C LEU A 32 -12.46 -4.70 2.61
N ILE A 33 -11.30 -4.11 2.85
CA ILE A 33 -11.17 -2.78 3.48
C ILE A 33 -11.31 -1.74 2.38
N VAL A 34 -12.41 -0.98 2.41
CA VAL A 34 -12.72 0.07 1.42
C VAL A 34 -12.53 1.43 2.08
N SER A 35 -11.80 2.34 1.42
CA SER A 35 -11.56 3.71 1.89
C SER A 35 -12.18 4.70 0.88
N PRO A 36 -13.38 5.25 1.13
CA PRO A 36 -14.07 6.13 0.18
C PRO A 36 -13.36 7.47 -0.07
N THR A 37 -12.57 7.95 0.89
CA THR A 37 -12.00 9.31 0.94
C THR A 37 -10.48 9.33 1.16
N ASP A 38 -9.80 8.18 1.03
CA ASP A 38 -8.39 7.97 1.43
C ASP A 38 -8.08 8.28 2.92
N GLU A 39 -9.08 8.69 3.71
CA GLU A 39 -8.95 8.91 5.14
C GLU A 39 -9.17 7.60 5.90
N ARG A 40 -8.22 7.25 6.78
CA ARG A 40 -8.33 6.03 7.62
C ARG A 40 -9.59 6.00 8.48
N ALA A 41 -10.15 7.16 8.83
CA ALA A 41 -11.38 7.26 9.61
C ALA A 41 -12.63 6.76 8.87
N ASP A 42 -12.60 6.79 7.54
CA ASP A 42 -13.72 6.40 6.68
C ASP A 42 -13.58 4.97 6.15
N GLU A 43 -12.60 4.22 6.64
CA GLU A 43 -12.40 2.82 6.29
C GLU A 43 -13.58 1.96 6.74
N MET A 44 -14.02 1.11 5.82
CA MET A 44 -15.10 0.18 6.04
C MET A 44 -14.68 -1.23 5.66
N VAL A 45 -14.84 -2.17 6.58
CA VAL A 45 -14.65 -3.60 6.33
C VAL A 45 -15.93 -4.17 5.75
N LEU A 46 -15.90 -4.53 4.47
CA LEU A 46 -17.04 -5.07 3.72
C LEU A 46 -16.93 -6.60 3.61
N PRO A 47 -17.85 -7.37 4.22
CA PRO A 47 -17.97 -8.80 3.97
C PRO A 47 -18.29 -9.10 2.50
N CYS A 48 -17.52 -9.99 1.89
CA CYS A 48 -17.63 -10.38 0.50
C CYS A 48 -17.80 -11.90 0.36
N THR A 49 -18.60 -12.34 -0.61
CA THR A 49 -18.74 -13.75 -0.98
C THR A 49 -18.40 -13.95 -2.45
N ALA A 50 -17.45 -14.83 -2.73
CA ALA A 50 -17.14 -15.26 -4.09
C ALA A 50 -18.27 -16.17 -4.62
N THR A 51 -18.92 -15.73 -5.70
CA THR A 51 -20.10 -16.42 -6.26
C THR A 51 -19.75 -17.57 -7.22
N THR A 52 -18.47 -17.71 -7.59
CA THR A 52 -18.02 -18.76 -8.50
C THR A 52 -16.85 -19.55 -7.91
N PRO A 53 -16.70 -20.84 -8.24
CA PRO A 53 -15.57 -21.64 -7.77
C PRO A 53 -14.21 -21.12 -8.22
N ALA A 54 -14.13 -20.50 -9.40
CA ALA A 54 -12.88 -19.90 -9.89
C ALA A 54 -12.46 -18.70 -9.02
N LEU A 55 -13.40 -17.81 -8.68
CA LEU A 55 -13.11 -16.72 -7.74
C LEU A 55 -12.79 -17.26 -6.34
N ALA A 56 -13.51 -18.28 -5.89
CA ALA A 56 -13.27 -18.87 -4.58
C ALA A 56 -11.84 -19.42 -4.47
N ALA A 57 -11.39 -20.16 -5.48
CA ALA A 57 -10.02 -20.70 -5.54
C ALA A 57 -8.98 -19.58 -5.55
N ALA A 58 -9.18 -18.53 -6.36
CA ALA A 58 -8.26 -17.40 -6.43
C ALA A 58 -8.14 -16.70 -5.06
N VAL A 59 -9.26 -16.39 -4.43
CA VAL A 59 -9.28 -15.74 -3.10
C VAL A 59 -8.62 -16.61 -2.02
N LEU A 60 -8.80 -17.93 -2.08
CA LEU A 60 -8.26 -18.85 -1.08
C LEU A 60 -6.78 -19.19 -1.25
N HIS A 61 -6.24 -19.09 -2.46
CA HIS A 61 -4.93 -19.69 -2.79
C HIS A 61 -3.98 -18.75 -3.52
N ASP A 62 -4.49 -17.76 -4.25
CA ASP A 62 -3.67 -16.91 -5.12
C ASP A 62 -3.49 -15.49 -4.52
N LEU A 63 -4.45 -15.02 -3.73
CA LEU A 63 -4.42 -13.70 -3.11
C LEU A 63 -3.79 -13.73 -1.73
N VAL A 64 -3.16 -12.62 -1.35
CA VAL A 64 -2.57 -12.41 -0.03
C VAL A 64 -3.18 -11.19 0.66
N PRO A 65 -3.26 -11.20 2.01
CA PRO A 65 -3.68 -10.02 2.77
C PRO A 65 -2.88 -8.77 2.35
N GLY A 66 -3.59 -7.66 2.17
CA GLY A 66 -3.03 -6.41 1.68
C GLY A 66 -3.03 -6.26 0.14
N ASP A 67 -3.38 -7.29 -0.63
CA ASP A 67 -3.60 -7.11 -2.07
C ASP A 67 -4.66 -6.05 -2.32
N GLN A 68 -4.40 -5.12 -3.24
CA GLN A 68 -5.38 -4.14 -3.68
C GLN A 68 -6.21 -4.74 -4.81
N LEU A 69 -7.52 -4.83 -4.57
CA LEU A 69 -8.47 -5.50 -5.43
C LEU A 69 -9.50 -4.50 -5.94
N ARG A 70 -9.87 -4.65 -7.21
CA ARG A 70 -11.12 -4.14 -7.76
C ARG A 70 -12.10 -5.28 -7.86
N ILE A 71 -13.16 -5.21 -7.08
CA ILE A 71 -14.23 -6.21 -7.08
C ILE A 71 -15.49 -5.61 -7.69
N THR A 72 -16.21 -6.41 -8.46
CA THR A 72 -17.51 -6.05 -9.01
C THR A 72 -18.50 -7.14 -8.67
N GLY A 73 -19.70 -6.70 -8.29
CA GLY A 73 -20.67 -7.61 -7.70
C GLY A 73 -21.97 -6.90 -7.41
N HIS A 74 -22.80 -7.56 -6.61
CA HIS A 74 -24.09 -7.04 -6.17
C HIS A 74 -23.98 -6.69 -4.69
N LEU A 75 -24.02 -5.39 -4.40
CA LEU A 75 -24.02 -4.88 -3.03
C LEU A 75 -25.42 -5.03 -2.44
N ARG A 76 -25.44 -5.54 -1.21
CA ARG A 76 -26.65 -5.91 -0.50
C ARG A 76 -26.73 -5.04 0.73
N LEU A 77 -27.65 -4.08 0.66
CA LEU A 77 -27.87 -3.14 1.75
C LEU A 77 -28.61 -3.85 2.89
N PRO A 78 -28.27 -3.52 4.14
CA PRO A 78 -28.91 -4.11 5.30
C PRO A 78 -30.39 -3.69 5.36
N ARG A 79 -31.27 -4.65 5.63
CA ARG A 79 -32.72 -4.42 5.73
C ARG A 79 -33.15 -4.10 7.15
N THR A 80 -32.39 -4.61 8.11
CA THR A 80 -32.54 -4.33 9.53
C THR A 80 -31.25 -3.77 10.10
N PRO A 81 -31.30 -3.02 11.21
CA PRO A 81 -30.09 -2.45 11.84
C PRO A 81 -29.02 -3.48 12.21
N ASP A 82 -29.44 -4.71 12.49
CA ASP A 82 -28.55 -5.82 12.89
C ASP A 82 -27.98 -6.61 11.71
N GLU A 83 -28.43 -6.34 10.47
CA GLU A 83 -27.91 -7.01 9.29
C GLU A 83 -26.68 -6.26 8.80
N PRO A 84 -25.56 -6.94 8.47
CA PRO A 84 -24.42 -6.27 7.86
C PRO A 84 -24.71 -6.00 6.38
N MET A 85 -24.15 -4.90 5.86
CA MET A 85 -23.97 -4.77 4.42
C MET A 85 -23.00 -5.85 3.93
N TRP A 86 -23.29 -6.51 2.81
CA TRP A 86 -22.39 -7.50 2.22
C TRP A 86 -22.35 -7.38 0.69
N MET A 87 -21.37 -8.01 0.05
CA MET A 87 -21.30 -8.06 -1.41
C MET A 87 -21.17 -9.48 -1.97
N ASP A 88 -21.99 -9.79 -2.97
CA ASP A 88 -21.86 -10.98 -3.80
C ASP A 88 -20.95 -10.65 -5.00
N VAL A 89 -19.72 -11.16 -4.96
CA VAL A 89 -18.67 -10.82 -5.93
C VAL A 89 -18.76 -11.71 -7.15
N THR A 90 -18.93 -11.10 -8.31
CA THR A 90 -19.02 -11.78 -9.62
C THR A 90 -17.73 -11.73 -10.39
N THR A 91 -16.94 -10.67 -10.21
CA THR A 91 -15.64 -10.48 -10.86
C THR A 91 -14.67 -9.79 -9.91
N LEU A 92 -13.39 -10.12 -10.05
CA LEU A 92 -12.29 -9.63 -9.23
C LEU A 92 -11.08 -9.40 -10.13
N GLU A 93 -10.41 -8.27 -9.92
CA GLU A 93 -9.17 -7.88 -10.58
C GLU A 93 -8.17 -7.43 -9.51
N VAL A 94 -6.92 -7.88 -9.62
CA VAL A 94 -5.83 -7.44 -8.74
C VAL A 94 -5.22 -6.18 -9.36
N LEU A 95 -5.36 -5.05 -8.67
CA LEU A 95 -4.78 -3.77 -9.08
C LEU A 95 -3.32 -3.66 -8.63
N TRP A 96 -3.03 -4.20 -7.44
CA TRP A 96 -1.70 -4.23 -6.88
C TRP A 96 -1.55 -5.45 -5.96
N THR A 97 -0.43 -6.14 -6.09
CA THR A 97 -0.08 -7.28 -5.23
C THR A 97 0.74 -6.79 -4.05
N ALA A 98 0.32 -7.12 -2.83
CA ALA A 98 1.11 -6.86 -1.65
C ALA A 98 2.43 -7.63 -1.72
N PRO A 99 3.53 -7.04 -1.20
CA PRO A 99 4.71 -7.81 -0.89
C PRO A 99 4.29 -9.00 -0.05
N LEU A 100 4.74 -10.19 -0.46
CA LEU A 100 4.57 -11.37 0.37
C LEU A 100 5.07 -11.02 1.77
N PRO A 101 4.31 -11.34 2.83
CA PRO A 101 4.82 -11.21 4.18
C PRO A 101 6.18 -11.90 4.19
N LEU A 102 7.21 -11.17 4.61
CA LEU A 102 8.42 -11.84 5.04
C LEU A 102 7.93 -12.91 6.02
N PRO A 103 8.46 -14.16 5.96
CA PRO A 103 8.16 -15.13 7.00
C PRO A 103 8.29 -14.37 8.31
N ALA A 104 7.26 -14.42 9.15
CA ALA A 104 7.30 -13.80 10.45
C ALA A 104 8.53 -14.42 11.12
N ASP A 105 9.65 -13.74 10.98
CA ASP A 105 10.81 -13.97 11.79
C ASP A 105 10.24 -13.68 13.17
N ASP A 106 10.27 -14.69 14.02
CA ASP A 106 10.03 -14.50 15.42
C ASP A 106 11.06 -13.44 15.84
N THR A 107 10.70 -12.15 15.79
CA THR A 107 11.58 -11.01 16.09
C THR A 107 11.95 -10.95 17.58
N ASP A 108 11.78 -12.05 18.30
CA ASP A 108 12.42 -12.37 19.56
C ASP A 108 13.81 -13.00 19.38
N GLY A 109 14.32 -13.13 18.15
CA GLY A 109 15.58 -13.84 17.92
C GLY A 109 16.38 -13.40 16.70
N LEU A 110 16.59 -12.09 16.47
CA LEU A 110 17.80 -11.71 15.73
C LEU A 110 18.98 -12.18 16.56
N ASP A 111 19.60 -13.27 16.14
CA ASP A 111 20.74 -13.84 16.82
C ASP A 111 21.90 -12.85 16.75
N ALA A 112 22.64 -12.75 17.85
CA ALA A 112 23.78 -11.84 17.95
C ALA A 112 24.85 -12.14 16.88
N GLU A 113 24.86 -13.35 16.34
CA GLU A 113 25.73 -13.78 15.25
C GLU A 113 25.32 -13.12 13.92
N THR A 114 24.05 -13.16 13.52
CA THR A 114 23.55 -12.39 12.36
C THR A 114 23.82 -10.88 12.49
N ILE A 115 23.66 -10.30 13.69
CA ILE A 115 23.97 -8.88 13.92
C ILE A 115 25.48 -8.62 13.81
N ALA A 116 26.32 -9.52 14.31
CA ALA A 116 27.77 -9.42 14.19
C ALA A 116 28.23 -9.55 12.74
N ASP A 117 27.67 -10.47 11.98
CA ASP A 117 27.97 -10.67 10.55
C ASP A 117 27.62 -9.44 9.72
N LEU A 118 26.45 -8.82 9.97
CA LEU A 118 26.06 -7.56 9.33
C LEU A 118 26.98 -6.41 9.76
N THR A 119 27.36 -6.34 11.04
CA THR A 119 28.25 -5.30 11.56
C THR A 119 29.67 -5.43 10.99
N ASP A 120 30.16 -6.64 10.78
CA ASP A 120 31.44 -6.91 10.13
C ASP A 120 31.38 -6.54 8.65
N LEU A 121 30.32 -6.97 7.95
CA LEU A 121 30.12 -6.66 6.53
C LEU A 121 30.05 -5.16 6.23
N PHE A 122 29.36 -4.38 7.09
CA PHE A 122 29.21 -2.94 6.91
C PHE A 122 30.25 -2.11 7.68
N GLY A 123 31.03 -2.73 8.56
CA GLY A 123 32.03 -2.06 9.40
C GLY A 123 33.20 -1.49 8.59
N ASP A 124 33.53 -2.13 7.47
CA ASP A 124 34.57 -1.70 6.54
C ASP A 124 34.10 -0.65 5.52
N LEU A 125 32.82 -0.25 5.56
CA LEU A 125 32.27 0.70 4.60
C LEU A 125 32.62 2.14 4.99
N ASP A 126 33.59 2.72 4.31
CA ASP A 126 33.92 4.15 4.46
C ASP A 126 32.87 5.03 3.79
N LEU A 127 31.89 5.49 4.59
CA LEU A 127 30.81 6.33 4.12
C LEU A 127 31.29 7.70 3.59
N ILE A 128 32.44 8.19 4.04
CA ILE A 128 33.01 9.47 3.58
C ILE A 128 33.54 9.28 2.17
N ASP A 129 34.30 8.21 1.93
CA ASP A 129 34.83 7.90 0.61
C ASP A 129 33.73 7.49 -0.37
N LEU A 130 32.70 6.76 0.07
CA LEU A 130 31.53 6.48 -0.76
C LEU A 130 30.77 7.75 -1.13
N THR A 131 30.54 8.66 -0.17
CA THR A 131 29.88 9.94 -0.43
C THR A 131 30.69 10.78 -1.41
N ARG A 132 32.02 10.83 -1.27
CA ARG A 132 32.90 11.50 -2.23
C ARG A 132 32.83 10.86 -3.61
N ALA A 133 32.85 9.53 -3.71
CA ALA A 133 32.76 8.83 -4.99
C ALA A 133 31.45 9.14 -5.70
N VAL A 134 30.32 9.18 -4.98
CA VAL A 134 29.01 9.55 -5.54
C VAL A 134 29.00 11.02 -5.97
N LEU A 135 29.51 11.94 -5.15
CA LEU A 135 29.59 13.37 -5.49
C LEU A 135 30.54 13.65 -6.65
N ASP A 136 31.62 12.88 -6.81
CA ASP A 136 32.55 13.04 -7.92
C ASP A 136 32.03 12.39 -9.21
N ALA A 137 31.24 11.32 -9.07
CA ALA A 137 30.51 10.69 -10.19
C ALA A 137 29.32 11.53 -10.68
N THR A 138 28.77 12.41 -9.84
CA THR A 138 27.77 13.39 -10.31
C THR A 138 28.42 14.37 -11.27
N ARG A 139 27.88 14.41 -12.50
CA ARG A 139 28.48 15.16 -13.59
C ARG A 139 28.37 16.68 -13.34
N PRO A 140 29.35 17.47 -13.76
CA PRO A 140 29.35 18.92 -13.52
C PRO A 140 28.15 19.65 -14.13
N GLU A 141 27.54 19.13 -15.19
CA GLU A 141 26.29 19.64 -15.79
C GLU A 141 25.08 19.57 -14.85
N ASP A 142 25.03 18.62 -13.91
CA ASP A 142 23.93 18.49 -12.94
C ASP A 142 24.06 19.50 -11.79
N ARG A 143 25.29 19.98 -11.51
CA ARG A 143 25.56 20.96 -10.44
C ARG A 143 24.91 22.30 -10.73
N VAL A 144 24.87 22.74 -11.98
CA VAL A 144 24.22 24.00 -12.38
C VAL A 144 22.70 23.94 -12.18
N THR A 145 22.10 22.78 -12.43
CA THR A 145 20.67 22.54 -12.20
C THR A 145 20.34 22.55 -10.71
N VAL A 146 21.18 21.92 -9.88
CA VAL A 146 21.01 21.94 -8.41
C VAL A 146 21.22 23.35 -7.84
N THR A 147 22.24 24.09 -8.30
CA THR A 147 22.44 25.49 -7.88
C THR A 147 21.26 26.36 -8.27
N ARG A 148 20.72 26.23 -9.49
CA ARG A 148 19.51 26.95 -9.90
C ARG A 148 18.30 26.57 -9.06
N ALA A 149 18.11 25.29 -8.76
CA ALA A 149 17.00 24.84 -7.93
C ALA A 149 17.10 25.39 -6.49
N LEU A 150 18.33 25.47 -5.94
CA LEU A 150 18.55 26.09 -4.63
C LEU A 150 18.31 27.61 -4.68
N ASP A 151 18.72 28.31 -5.72
CA ASP A 151 18.48 29.76 -5.90
C ASP A 151 16.99 30.08 -6.06
N ASP A 152 16.23 29.20 -6.74
CA ASP A 152 14.78 29.35 -6.97
C ASP A 152 13.97 29.02 -5.70
N VAL A 153 14.45 28.08 -4.86
CA VAL A 153 13.81 27.71 -3.59
C VAL A 153 14.22 28.63 -2.42
N LEU A 154 15.46 29.14 -2.42
CA LEU A 154 16.00 30.07 -1.42
C LEU A 154 15.91 31.54 -1.87
N GLY A 155 15.06 31.84 -2.86
CA GLY A 155 14.97 33.12 -3.55
C GLY A 155 15.20 34.35 -2.68
N ASP A 156 15.98 35.29 -3.23
CA ASP A 156 16.35 36.60 -2.69
C ASP A 156 16.29 36.68 -1.17
N ILE A 157 17.33 36.18 -0.49
CA ILE A 157 17.58 36.59 0.89
C ILE A 157 17.78 38.12 0.84
N PRO A 158 16.86 38.92 1.39
CA PRO A 158 17.03 40.37 1.37
C PRO A 158 18.27 40.67 2.22
N VAL A 159 19.34 41.13 1.59
CA VAL A 159 20.48 41.72 2.30
C VAL A 159 19.98 43.00 2.97
N PRO A 160 19.81 43.05 4.30
CA PRO A 160 19.41 44.28 4.95
C PRO A 160 20.64 45.19 4.95
N GLY A 161 20.59 46.31 4.20
CA GLY A 161 21.60 47.36 4.35
C GLY A 161 22.14 48.04 3.08
N VAL A 162 21.49 47.95 1.92
CA VAL A 162 21.72 48.94 0.86
C VAL A 162 20.59 49.97 0.91
N GLU A 163 20.68 50.86 1.88
CA GLU A 163 19.88 52.08 1.89
C GLU A 163 20.15 52.85 0.59
N ASP A 164 19.07 53.15 -0.13
CA ASP A 164 19.04 54.04 -1.28
C ASP A 164 19.77 55.34 -0.98
N LEU A 165 21.01 55.45 -1.45
CA LEU A 165 21.68 56.73 -1.65
C LEU A 165 21.29 57.22 -3.04
N ASP A 166 20.09 57.79 -3.12
CA ASP A 166 19.68 58.64 -4.23
C ASP A 166 20.54 59.94 -4.26
N PRO A 167 20.80 60.48 -5.46
CA PRO A 167 21.94 61.38 -5.77
C PRO A 167 21.87 62.81 -5.24
#